data_AF-A0A3D3YTY8-F1
#
_entry.id   AF-A0A3D3YTY8-F1
#
_cell.length_a   1.000
_cell.length_b   1.000
_cell.length_c   1.000
_cell.angle_alpha   90.00
_cell.angle_beta   90.00
_cell.angle_gamma   90.00
#
_symmetry.space_group_name_H-M   'P 1'
#
loop_
_entity.id
_entity.type
_entity.pdbx_description
1 polymer ?
#
loop_
_entity_poly.entity_id
_entity_poly.type
_entity_poly.pdbx_seq_one_letter_code
_entity_poly.pdbx_strand_id
1 'polypeptide(L)'
;MLVVIFSEQGRDGSDEDRGRDREESEERDEEEEDERHRRGIPDPIPSRFDPRPLAQALHPHLAGRPADGSAVPASTPSTIVWSSAGDEVIVHLDSLQVRILDGAVVASMDLESDQTGRAPVTVRFALAGQDPAAGLIATTDEVPGGHPVLAARWGTAVQEAVWASLLGLASDHAAQNGFAPHGLSAVHGALRLHMGSPFQLTAQVPR
;
A
#
# COMPACT_ATOMS: atom_id res chain seq x y z
N MET A 1 13.57 -1.69 14.67
CA MET A 1 12.30 -0.94 14.83
C MET A 1 12.37 0.24 13.88
N LEU A 2 11.42 0.32 12.96
CA LEU A 2 11.31 1.43 12.02
C LEU A 2 10.55 2.58 12.69
N VAL A 3 11.07 3.79 12.56
CA VAL A 3 10.52 5.02 13.15
C VAL A 3 10.16 5.95 11.99
N VAL A 4 8.88 6.28 11.82
CA VAL A 4 8.43 7.17 10.75
C VAL A 4 8.21 8.59 11.28
N ILE A 5 8.76 9.58 10.57
CA ILE A 5 8.58 11.01 10.80
C ILE A 5 8.00 11.63 9.53
N PHE A 6 6.99 12.48 9.68
CA PHE A 6 6.20 13.04 8.59
C PHE A 6 6.71 14.45 8.21
N SER A 7 6.50 14.85 6.95
CA SER A 7 6.84 16.18 6.45
C SER A 7 5.65 16.78 5.71
N GLU A 8 5.24 17.99 6.08
CA GLU A 8 4.12 18.70 5.44
C GLU A 8 4.60 19.54 4.25
N GLN A 9 3.99 19.34 3.07
CA GLN A 9 3.97 20.31 1.98
C GLN A 9 2.57 20.35 1.38
N GLY A 10 1.98 21.56 1.29
CA GLY A 10 0.65 21.78 0.74
C GLY A 10 0.61 21.85 -0.79
N ARG A 11 -0.60 21.74 -1.36
CA ARG A 11 -0.92 22.01 -2.76
C ARG A 11 -2.22 22.80 -2.88
N ASP A 12 -2.40 23.45 -4.03
CA ASP A 12 -3.44 24.43 -4.33
C ASP A 12 -3.85 24.32 -5.83
N GLY A 13 -5.10 24.68 -6.15
CA GLY A 13 -5.60 25.01 -7.51
C GLY A 13 -5.96 23.89 -8.50
N SER A 14 -7.26 23.73 -8.79
CA SER A 14 -7.98 24.03 -10.08
C SER A 14 -7.27 23.91 -11.44
N ASP A 15 -7.89 23.62 -12.62
CA ASP A 15 -9.21 23.13 -13.11
C ASP A 15 -8.98 22.63 -14.60
N GLU A 16 -9.86 22.45 -15.62
CA GLU A 16 -11.25 22.85 -15.96
C GLU A 16 -11.83 21.99 -17.16
N ASP A 17 -13.11 21.54 -17.05
CA ASP A 17 -14.09 21.19 -18.12
C ASP A 17 -13.81 20.20 -19.30
N ARG A 18 -14.70 19.19 -19.48
CA ARG A 18 -15.44 18.80 -20.73
C ARG A 18 -16.16 17.43 -20.59
N GLY A 19 -17.51 17.38 -20.66
CA GLY A 19 -18.24 16.11 -20.46
C GLY A 19 -19.56 15.83 -21.22
N ARG A 20 -20.25 16.83 -21.80
CA ARG A 20 -21.66 16.69 -22.21
C ARG A 20 -22.05 15.47 -23.04
N ASP A 21 -23.26 14.97 -22.76
CA ASP A 21 -23.95 13.79 -23.31
C ASP A 21 -23.47 12.42 -22.78
N ARG A 22 -22.48 12.38 -21.88
CA ARG A 22 -22.20 11.22 -20.99
C ARG A 22 -22.77 11.43 -19.57
N GLU A 23 -23.15 12.66 -19.27
CA GLU A 23 -23.51 13.21 -17.96
C GLU A 23 -24.64 12.43 -17.23
N GLU A 24 -25.82 12.16 -17.81
CA GLU A 24 -26.97 11.59 -17.04
C GLU A 24 -26.74 10.22 -16.32
N SER A 25 -25.65 9.51 -16.64
CA SER A 25 -25.21 8.33 -15.88
C SER A 25 -24.04 8.63 -14.93
N GLU A 26 -23.07 9.44 -15.36
CA GLU A 26 -21.94 9.82 -14.53
C GLU A 26 -22.38 10.78 -13.40
N GLU A 27 -23.27 11.74 -13.66
CA GLU A 27 -23.95 12.56 -12.64
C GLU A 27 -24.68 11.73 -11.56
N ARG A 28 -25.15 10.52 -11.87
CA ARG A 28 -25.82 9.65 -10.89
C ARG A 28 -24.83 8.89 -10.02
N ASP A 29 -23.77 8.38 -10.62
CA ASP A 29 -22.69 7.72 -9.88
C ASP A 29 -21.93 8.78 -9.04
N GLU A 30 -21.70 9.98 -9.58
CA GLU A 30 -21.16 11.15 -8.90
C GLU A 30 -22.08 11.67 -7.79
N GLU A 31 -23.42 11.76 -7.98
CA GLU A 31 -24.34 12.10 -6.89
C GLU A 31 -24.31 11.07 -5.75
N GLU A 32 -24.19 9.76 -6.05
CA GLU A 32 -24.02 8.73 -5.01
C GLU A 32 -22.64 8.80 -4.34
N GLU A 33 -21.55 9.02 -5.06
CA GLU A 33 -20.20 9.20 -4.49
C GLU A 33 -20.10 10.47 -3.65
N ASP A 34 -20.65 11.59 -4.09
CA ASP A 34 -20.65 12.84 -3.33
C ASP A 34 -21.59 12.75 -2.12
N GLU A 35 -22.72 12.02 -2.19
CA GLU A 35 -23.51 11.75 -0.99
C GLU A 35 -22.83 10.76 -0.02
N ARG A 36 -22.03 9.79 -0.51
CA ARG A 36 -21.19 8.93 0.33
C ARG A 36 -20.11 9.73 1.06
N HIS A 37 -19.42 10.64 0.36
CA HIS A 37 -18.47 11.58 0.94
C HIS A 37 -19.14 12.49 1.99
N ARG A 38 -20.29 13.11 1.68
CA ARG A 38 -21.06 13.94 2.64
C ARG A 38 -21.56 13.15 3.86
N ARG A 39 -21.79 11.84 3.72
CA ARG A 39 -22.16 10.92 4.82
C ARG A 39 -20.95 10.32 5.55
N GLY A 40 -19.71 10.58 5.11
CA GLY A 40 -18.49 10.03 5.70
C GLY A 40 -18.33 8.52 5.52
N ILE A 41 -18.92 7.93 4.48
CA ILE A 41 -18.77 6.50 4.15
C ILE A 41 -17.44 6.34 3.39
N PRO A 42 -16.47 5.53 3.88
CA PRO A 42 -15.21 5.31 3.17
C PRO A 42 -15.41 4.56 1.85
N ASP A 43 -14.56 4.83 0.87
CA ASP A 43 -14.58 4.16 -0.43
C ASP A 43 -14.38 2.64 -0.31
N PRO A 44 -15.06 1.85 -1.16
CA PRO A 44 -14.89 0.40 -1.20
C PRO A 44 -13.52 0.03 -1.78
N ILE A 45 -12.67 -0.58 -0.96
CA ILE A 45 -11.37 -1.10 -1.39
C ILE A 45 -11.63 -2.25 -2.38
N PRO A 46 -11.14 -2.18 -3.64
CA PRO A 46 -11.44 -3.20 -4.65
C PRO A 46 -10.69 -4.52 -4.40
N SER A 47 -11.30 -5.64 -4.82
CA SER A 47 -10.66 -6.97 -4.74
C SER A 47 -9.58 -7.21 -5.81
N ARG A 48 -9.39 -6.29 -6.75
CA ARG A 48 -8.40 -6.34 -7.83
C ARG A 48 -7.75 -4.98 -8.02
N PHE A 49 -6.42 -4.93 -8.05
CA PHE A 49 -5.65 -3.72 -8.37
C PHE A 49 -4.77 -3.91 -9.62
N ASP A 50 -4.85 -2.95 -10.54
CA ASP A 50 -3.81 -2.73 -11.55
C ASP A 50 -2.58 -2.02 -10.93
N PRO A 51 -1.39 -2.02 -11.58
CA PRO A 51 -0.15 -1.66 -10.91
C PRO A 51 -0.05 -0.20 -10.43
N ARG A 52 -0.65 0.77 -11.14
CA ARG A 52 -0.70 2.18 -10.69
C ARG A 52 -1.66 2.37 -9.50
N PRO A 53 -2.94 1.94 -9.57
CA PRO A 53 -3.82 1.96 -8.40
C PRO A 53 -3.23 1.25 -7.17
N LEU A 54 -2.52 0.12 -7.37
CA LEU A 54 -1.85 -0.57 -6.27
C LEU A 54 -0.77 0.30 -5.61
N ALA A 55 0.07 0.98 -6.39
CA ALA A 55 1.08 1.88 -5.82
C ALA A 55 0.41 2.96 -4.93
N GLN A 56 -0.60 3.65 -5.47
CA GLN A 56 -1.33 4.70 -4.74
C GLN A 56 -1.97 4.18 -3.45
N ALA A 57 -2.60 2.99 -3.49
CA ALA A 57 -3.21 2.34 -2.33
C ALA A 57 -2.20 1.91 -1.25
N LEU A 58 -0.92 1.71 -1.60
CA LEU A 58 0.13 1.37 -0.63
C LEU A 58 0.72 2.59 0.09
N HIS A 59 0.55 3.82 -0.43
CA HIS A 59 1.15 5.02 0.18
C HIS A 59 0.75 5.21 1.66
N PRO A 60 -0.53 5.10 2.09
CA PRO A 60 -0.91 5.33 3.49
C PRO A 60 -0.31 4.30 4.44
N HIS A 61 -0.22 3.04 4.00
CA HIS A 61 0.38 1.97 4.78
C HIS A 61 1.91 2.11 4.90
N LEU A 62 2.59 2.57 3.84
CA LEU A 62 4.03 2.86 3.84
C LEU A 62 4.39 4.09 4.69
N ALA A 63 3.50 5.09 4.74
CA ALA A 63 3.59 6.19 5.70
C ALA A 63 3.35 5.72 7.15
N GLY A 64 2.52 4.69 7.35
CA GLY A 64 2.36 4.02 8.64
C GLY A 64 1.78 4.94 9.71
N ARG A 65 2.50 5.15 10.82
CA ARG A 65 2.09 6.05 11.91
C ARG A 65 3.29 6.85 12.42
N PRO A 66 3.10 8.12 12.85
CA PRO A 66 4.15 8.91 13.46
C PRO A 66 4.70 8.22 14.72
N ALA A 67 6.03 8.07 14.78
CA ALA A 67 6.69 7.35 15.85
C ALA A 67 6.82 8.16 17.17
N ASP A 68 6.57 9.47 17.11
CA ASP A 68 6.40 10.35 18.27
C ASP A 68 4.99 10.26 18.91
N GLY A 69 4.07 9.53 18.27
CA GLY A 69 2.67 9.42 18.69
C GLY A 69 1.82 10.64 18.33
N SER A 70 2.29 11.53 17.45
CA SER A 70 1.48 12.61 16.89
C SER A 70 0.33 12.08 16.01
N ALA A 71 -0.62 12.96 15.68
CA ALA A 71 -1.74 12.60 14.83
C ALA A 71 -1.27 12.23 13.42
N VAL A 72 -1.82 11.16 12.84
CA VAL A 72 -1.64 10.86 11.42
C VAL A 72 -2.20 12.03 10.60
N PRO A 73 -1.44 12.64 9.67
CA PRO A 73 -1.92 13.76 8.87
C PRO A 73 -3.15 13.41 8.04
N ALA A 74 -4.00 14.41 7.77
CA ALA A 74 -5.26 14.23 7.04
C ALA A 74 -5.08 13.78 5.57
N SER A 75 -3.89 13.97 5.01
CA SER A 75 -3.48 13.44 3.71
C SER A 75 -2.16 12.68 3.86
N THR A 76 -1.94 11.66 3.01
CA THR A 76 -0.66 10.95 2.99
C THR A 76 0.41 11.84 2.33
N PRO A 77 1.57 12.08 2.97
CA PRO A 77 2.61 12.92 2.39
C PRO A 77 3.27 12.26 1.18
N SER A 78 3.87 13.05 0.29
CA SER A 78 4.72 12.53 -0.80
C SER A 78 6.03 11.92 -0.30
N THR A 79 6.45 12.29 0.92
CA THR A 79 7.79 12.07 1.43
C THR A 79 7.75 11.88 2.95
N ILE A 80 8.46 10.86 3.45
CA ILE A 80 8.59 10.56 4.88
C ILE A 80 10.06 10.30 5.22
N VAL A 81 10.44 10.45 6.49
CA VAL A 81 11.75 9.98 6.98
C VAL A 81 11.55 8.68 7.74
N TRP A 82 12.37 7.68 7.42
CA TRP A 82 12.52 6.46 8.19
C TRP A 82 13.83 6.51 8.98
N SER A 83 13.75 6.26 10.29
CA SER A 83 14.90 6.14 11.18
C SER A 83 15.02 4.70 11.72
N SER A 84 16.24 4.18 11.81
CA SER A 84 16.52 2.81 12.26
C SER A 84 17.93 2.71 12.83
N ALA A 85 18.04 2.46 14.15
CA ALA A 85 19.31 2.32 14.88
C ALA A 85 20.28 3.54 14.80
N GLY A 86 19.76 4.73 14.53
CA GLY A 86 20.53 5.99 14.47
C GLY A 86 20.87 6.46 13.06
N ASP A 87 20.69 5.61 12.04
CA ASP A 87 20.71 6.03 10.63
C ASP A 87 19.30 6.47 10.21
N GLU A 88 19.23 7.42 9.28
CA GLU A 88 17.98 7.93 8.71
C GLU A 88 18.01 7.87 7.17
N VAL A 89 16.83 7.78 6.56
CA VAL A 89 16.65 7.84 5.11
C VAL A 89 15.34 8.52 4.76
N ILE A 90 15.37 9.35 3.72
CA ILE A 90 14.16 9.93 3.13
C ILE A 90 13.57 8.90 2.17
N VAL A 91 12.28 8.61 2.32
CA VAL A 91 11.50 7.75 1.41
C VAL A 91 10.59 8.63 0.58
N HIS A 92 10.74 8.57 -0.74
CA HIS A 92 9.89 9.30 -1.68
C HIS A 92 8.72 8.41 -2.10
N LEU A 93 7.59 8.49 -1.37
CA LEU A 93 6.39 7.71 -1.67
C LEU A 93 5.83 8.04 -3.06
N ASP A 94 5.96 9.29 -3.52
CA ASP A 94 5.56 9.71 -4.87
C ASP A 94 6.28 8.99 -6.02
N SER A 95 7.43 8.37 -5.73
CA SER A 95 8.24 7.61 -6.67
C SER A 95 7.83 6.14 -6.80
N LEU A 96 6.91 5.66 -5.95
CA LEU A 96 6.57 4.25 -5.87
C LEU A 96 6.04 3.72 -7.20
N GLN A 97 6.81 2.85 -7.82
CA GLN A 97 6.43 2.10 -9.02
C GLN A 97 6.22 0.64 -8.64
N VAL A 98 4.98 0.16 -8.82
CA VAL A 98 4.68 -1.26 -8.75
C VAL A 98 4.57 -1.83 -10.17
N ARG A 99 5.10 -3.04 -10.35
CA ARG A 99 4.90 -3.90 -11.53
C ARG A 99 4.37 -5.24 -11.03
N ILE A 100 3.47 -5.84 -11.79
CA ILE A 100 2.85 -7.10 -11.44
C ILE A 100 3.06 -8.06 -12.60
N LEU A 101 3.55 -9.25 -12.29
CA LEU A 101 3.86 -10.34 -13.19
C LEU A 101 3.05 -11.56 -12.75
N ASP A 102 2.90 -12.57 -13.60
CA ASP A 102 2.26 -13.82 -13.18
C ASP A 102 3.09 -14.50 -12.09
N GLY A 103 2.53 -14.60 -10.89
CA GLY A 103 3.18 -15.10 -9.68
C GLY A 103 4.15 -14.13 -8.99
N ALA A 104 4.22 -12.84 -9.35
CA ALA A 104 5.07 -11.89 -8.61
C ALA A 104 4.60 -10.43 -8.60
N VAL A 105 4.89 -9.74 -7.49
CA VAL A 105 4.83 -8.27 -7.37
C VAL A 105 6.25 -7.72 -7.23
N VAL A 106 6.56 -6.66 -7.97
CA VAL A 106 7.83 -5.92 -7.90
C VAL A 106 7.52 -4.48 -7.53
N ALA A 107 8.05 -3.99 -6.42
CA ALA A 107 7.91 -2.60 -5.99
C ALA A 107 9.27 -1.92 -6.00
N SER A 108 9.33 -0.69 -6.50
CA SER A 108 10.54 0.14 -6.48
C SER A 108 10.19 1.53 -5.97
N MET A 109 10.98 2.06 -5.04
CA MET A 109 10.86 3.41 -4.50
C MET A 109 12.24 4.05 -4.42
N ASP A 110 12.32 5.35 -4.63
CA ASP A 110 13.52 6.13 -4.38
C ASP A 110 13.72 6.35 -2.88
N LEU A 111 14.92 6.01 -2.41
CA LEU A 111 15.43 6.36 -1.10
C LEU A 111 16.53 7.43 -1.26
N GLU A 112 16.69 8.29 -0.26
CA GLU A 112 17.68 9.37 -0.28
C GLU A 112 18.38 9.54 1.07
N SER A 113 19.71 9.61 1.04
CA SER A 113 20.56 10.00 2.17
C SER A 113 21.67 10.96 1.72
N ASP A 114 22.29 11.66 2.67
CA ASP A 114 23.42 12.56 2.48
C ASP A 114 24.61 11.91 1.73
N GLN A 115 24.86 10.62 1.99
CA GLN A 115 25.98 9.87 1.40
C GLN A 115 25.70 9.30 0.01
N THR A 116 24.43 9.20 -0.40
CA THR A 116 24.04 8.50 -1.64
C THR A 116 23.26 9.35 -2.64
N GLY A 117 22.64 10.44 -2.17
CA GLY A 117 21.60 11.14 -2.92
C GLY A 117 20.37 10.27 -3.14
N ARG A 118 19.42 10.75 -3.95
CA ARG A 118 18.20 10.04 -4.31
C ARG A 118 18.48 8.92 -5.32
N ALA A 119 18.21 7.67 -4.96
CA ALA A 119 18.34 6.51 -5.84
C ALA A 119 17.37 5.37 -5.49
N PRO A 120 16.96 4.53 -6.46
CA PRO A 120 15.94 3.50 -6.24
C PRO A 120 16.45 2.31 -5.42
N VAL A 121 15.56 1.76 -4.59
CA VAL A 121 15.62 0.40 -4.04
C VAL A 121 14.41 -0.39 -4.56
N THR A 122 14.64 -1.62 -5.01
CA THR A 122 13.65 -2.48 -5.66
C THR A 122 13.51 -3.81 -4.92
N VAL A 123 12.30 -4.12 -4.47
CA VAL A 123 11.94 -5.37 -3.80
C VAL A 123 11.02 -6.23 -4.66
N ARG A 124 11.15 -7.55 -4.56
CA ARG A 124 10.35 -8.52 -5.33
C ARG A 124 9.71 -9.52 -4.38
N PHE A 125 8.44 -9.85 -4.62
CA PHE A 125 7.68 -10.85 -3.89
C PHE A 125 7.13 -11.86 -4.87
N ALA A 126 7.61 -13.10 -4.79
CA ALA A 126 6.95 -14.24 -5.40
C ALA A 126 5.70 -14.57 -4.57
N LEU A 127 4.54 -14.57 -5.24
CA LEU A 127 3.21 -14.78 -4.67
C LEU A 127 2.54 -15.98 -5.33
N ALA A 128 1.32 -16.28 -4.90
CA ALA A 128 0.42 -17.15 -5.64
C ALA A 128 0.22 -16.68 -7.10
N GLY A 129 0.18 -17.66 -8.01
CA GLY A 129 -0.42 -17.50 -9.35
C GLY A 129 -1.94 -17.64 -9.27
N GLN A 130 -2.53 -18.54 -10.07
CA GLN A 130 -4.00 -18.73 -10.09
C GLN A 130 -4.58 -19.45 -8.86
N ASP A 131 -3.76 -19.87 -7.89
CA ASP A 131 -4.19 -20.64 -6.71
C ASP A 131 -4.43 -19.74 -5.48
N PRO A 132 -5.69 -19.50 -5.05
CA PRO A 132 -5.96 -18.71 -3.85
C PRO A 132 -5.55 -19.41 -2.54
N ALA A 133 -5.31 -20.74 -2.55
CA ALA A 133 -5.01 -21.52 -1.36
C ALA A 133 -3.58 -21.32 -0.82
N ALA A 134 -2.69 -20.67 -1.58
CA ALA A 134 -1.34 -20.34 -1.10
C ALA A 134 -1.31 -19.25 -0.01
N GLY A 135 -2.43 -18.55 0.20
CA GLY A 135 -2.67 -17.72 1.37
C GLY A 135 -1.91 -16.39 1.42
N LEU A 136 -1.62 -15.91 2.63
CA LEU A 136 -0.91 -14.66 2.91
C LEU A 136 0.59 -14.94 3.11
N ILE A 137 1.24 -15.57 2.12
CA ILE A 137 2.64 -15.96 2.14
C ILE A 137 3.34 -15.45 0.88
N ALA A 138 4.56 -14.95 1.03
CA ALA A 138 5.43 -14.51 -0.05
C ALA A 138 6.86 -15.03 0.16
N THR A 139 7.59 -15.25 -0.94
CA THR A 139 9.07 -15.36 -0.91
C THR A 139 9.66 -14.11 -1.52
N THR A 140 10.77 -13.60 -0.97
CA THR A 140 11.47 -12.41 -1.47
C THR A 140 12.96 -12.70 -1.65
N ASP A 141 13.69 -11.77 -2.28
CA ASP A 141 15.14 -11.86 -2.44
C ASP A 141 15.85 -11.78 -1.08
N GLU A 142 16.99 -12.46 -0.92
CA GLU A 142 17.88 -12.26 0.24
C GLU A 142 18.51 -10.84 0.23
N VAL A 143 18.74 -10.28 -0.96
CA VAL A 143 19.28 -8.93 -1.17
C VAL A 143 18.43 -8.19 -2.20
N PRO A 144 17.72 -7.12 -1.82
CA PRO A 144 16.98 -6.25 -2.75
C PRO A 144 17.85 -5.62 -3.85
N GLY A 145 17.22 -5.31 -4.97
CA GLY A 145 17.86 -4.60 -6.09
C GLY A 145 17.91 -3.08 -5.88
N GLY A 146 18.57 -2.39 -6.82
CA GLY A 146 18.72 -0.94 -6.81
C GLY A 146 20.12 -0.48 -6.40
N HIS A 147 20.21 0.68 -5.75
CA HIS A 147 21.49 1.25 -5.33
C HIS A 147 22.11 0.43 -4.17
N PRO A 148 23.34 -0.12 -4.31
CA PRO A 148 23.83 -1.18 -3.42
C PRO A 148 23.98 -0.75 -1.96
N VAL A 149 24.36 0.50 -1.68
CA VAL A 149 24.49 1.01 -0.30
C VAL A 149 23.12 1.15 0.37
N LEU A 150 22.10 1.61 -0.38
CA LEU A 150 20.74 1.76 0.14
C LEU A 150 20.06 0.40 0.30
N ALA A 151 20.21 -0.50 -0.67
CA ALA A 151 19.71 -1.87 -0.58
C ALA A 151 20.35 -2.64 0.59
N ALA A 152 21.66 -2.50 0.82
CA ALA A 152 22.34 -3.16 1.94
C ALA A 152 21.93 -2.64 3.33
N ARG A 153 21.58 -1.35 3.46
CA ARG A 153 21.22 -0.75 4.76
C ARG A 153 19.73 -0.73 5.07
N TRP A 154 18.90 -0.59 4.04
CA TRP A 154 17.45 -0.34 4.12
C TRP A 154 16.60 -1.35 3.36
N GLY A 155 17.19 -2.24 2.55
CA GLY A 155 16.46 -3.20 1.73
C GLY A 155 15.46 -4.05 2.53
N THR A 156 15.88 -4.60 3.67
CA THR A 156 14.99 -5.37 4.57
C THR A 156 13.84 -4.52 5.10
N ALA A 157 14.07 -3.25 5.43
CA ALA A 157 13.00 -2.34 5.87
C ALA A 157 12.01 -2.03 4.74
N VAL A 158 12.48 -1.88 3.49
CA VAL A 158 11.59 -1.75 2.31
C VAL A 158 10.81 -3.05 2.07
N GLN A 159 11.42 -4.23 2.25
CA GLN A 159 10.73 -5.52 2.15
C GLN A 159 9.64 -5.65 3.22
N GLU A 160 9.97 -5.41 4.49
CA GLU A 160 9.03 -5.44 5.61
C GLU A 160 7.87 -4.45 5.42
N ALA A 161 8.18 -3.20 5.05
CA ALA A 161 7.17 -2.15 4.87
C ALA A 161 6.24 -2.41 3.68
N VAL A 162 6.77 -2.81 2.52
CA VAL A 162 5.92 -3.13 1.34
C VAL A 162 5.07 -4.37 1.60
N TRP A 163 5.61 -5.40 2.26
CA TRP A 163 4.84 -6.60 2.61
C TRP A 163 3.76 -6.32 3.65
N ALA A 164 4.09 -5.59 4.72
CA ALA A 164 3.11 -5.15 5.71
C ALA A 164 2.01 -4.27 5.09
N SER A 165 2.35 -3.46 4.07
CA SER A 165 1.39 -2.64 3.34
C SER A 165 0.44 -3.47 2.47
N LEU A 166 0.94 -4.51 1.79
CA LEU A 166 0.12 -5.47 1.05
C LEU A 166 -0.82 -6.27 1.99
N LEU A 167 -0.34 -6.64 3.18
CA LEU A 167 -1.15 -7.29 4.20
C LEU A 167 -2.20 -6.36 4.83
N GLY A 168 -1.85 -5.08 5.03
CA GLY A 168 -2.79 -4.04 5.48
C GLY A 168 -3.95 -3.87 4.51
N LEU A 169 -3.64 -3.63 3.23
CA LEU A 169 -4.62 -3.48 2.16
C LEU A 169 -5.55 -4.70 2.02
N ALA A 170 -4.99 -5.92 2.15
CA ALA A 170 -5.78 -7.16 2.19
C ALA A 170 -6.71 -7.26 3.41
N SER A 171 -6.22 -6.82 4.59
CA SER A 171 -6.98 -6.83 5.84
C SER A 171 -8.13 -5.84 5.81
N ASP A 172 -7.90 -4.62 5.32
CA ASP A 172 -8.90 -3.57 5.26
C ASP A 172 -10.00 -3.90 4.23
N HIS A 173 -9.63 -4.45 3.06
CA HIS A 173 -10.60 -4.99 2.08
C HIS A 173 -11.52 -6.05 2.70
N ALA A 174 -10.95 -7.02 3.42
CA ALA A 174 -11.72 -8.07 4.05
C ALA A 174 -12.60 -7.53 5.20
N ALA A 175 -12.07 -6.61 6.01
CA ALA A 175 -12.77 -5.99 7.13
C ALA A 175 -13.97 -5.16 6.68
N GLN A 176 -13.84 -4.36 5.62
CA GLN A 176 -14.95 -3.62 5.00
C GLN A 176 -16.11 -4.54 4.58
N ASN A 177 -15.81 -5.78 4.21
CA ASN A 177 -16.80 -6.78 3.78
C ASN A 177 -17.24 -7.74 4.91
N GLY A 178 -16.70 -7.63 6.12
CA GLY A 178 -17.02 -8.50 7.26
C GLY A 178 -16.35 -9.89 7.22
N PHE A 179 -15.28 -10.05 6.43
CA PHE A 179 -14.51 -11.29 6.26
C PHE A 179 -13.11 -11.18 6.89
N ALA A 180 -12.37 -12.28 6.91
CA ALA A 180 -10.93 -12.29 7.20
C ALA A 180 -10.12 -12.27 5.89
N PRO A 181 -8.92 -11.63 5.87
CA PRO A 181 -8.02 -11.73 4.74
C PRO A 181 -7.54 -13.18 4.60
N HIS A 182 -7.64 -13.73 3.38
CA HIS A 182 -7.35 -15.14 3.12
C HIS A 182 -6.09 -15.34 2.29
N GLY A 183 -5.84 -14.50 1.28
CA GLY A 183 -4.65 -14.61 0.44
C GLY A 183 -4.41 -13.47 -0.53
N LEU A 184 -3.24 -13.49 -1.17
CA LEU A 184 -2.80 -12.55 -2.20
C LEU A 184 -2.34 -13.30 -3.44
N SER A 185 -2.79 -12.90 -4.64
CA SER A 185 -2.28 -13.48 -5.88
C SER A 185 -1.99 -12.47 -6.98
N ALA A 186 -0.91 -12.69 -7.72
CA ALA A 186 -0.45 -11.84 -8.82
C ALA A 186 -0.70 -12.55 -10.15
N VAL A 187 -1.67 -12.06 -10.93
CA VAL A 187 -2.19 -12.75 -12.12
C VAL A 187 -2.61 -11.77 -13.21
N HIS A 188 -2.18 -12.02 -14.45
CA HIS A 188 -2.51 -11.23 -15.64
C HIS A 188 -2.26 -9.72 -15.46
N GLY A 189 -1.13 -9.38 -14.83
CA GLY A 189 -0.73 -7.99 -14.57
C GLY A 189 -1.49 -7.27 -13.44
N ALA A 190 -2.30 -7.98 -12.66
CA ALA A 190 -3.06 -7.42 -11.54
C ALA A 190 -2.88 -8.21 -10.24
N LEU A 191 -2.93 -7.51 -9.11
CA LEU A 191 -2.99 -8.12 -7.77
C LEU A 191 -4.46 -8.41 -7.46
N ARG A 192 -4.75 -9.57 -6.88
CA ARG A 192 -6.05 -9.93 -6.31
C ARG A 192 -5.94 -10.11 -4.81
N LEU A 193 -6.90 -9.53 -4.11
CA LEU A 193 -7.13 -9.74 -2.69
C LEU A 193 -8.18 -10.86 -2.55
N HIS A 194 -7.87 -11.88 -1.76
CA HIS A 194 -8.80 -12.97 -1.48
C HIS A 194 -9.25 -12.89 -0.02
N MET A 195 -10.55 -12.99 0.22
CA MET A 195 -11.16 -12.98 1.56
C MET A 195 -11.83 -14.32 1.87
N GLY A 196 -11.95 -14.66 3.15
CA GLY A 196 -12.51 -15.92 3.62
C GLY A 196 -13.27 -15.77 4.93
N SER A 197 -14.03 -16.80 5.31
CA SER A 197 -14.84 -16.78 6.53
C SER A 197 -13.96 -16.55 7.77
N PRO A 198 -14.30 -15.60 8.66
CA PRO A 198 -13.53 -15.34 9.87
C PRO A 198 -13.59 -16.55 10.82
N PHE A 199 -12.45 -16.93 11.39
CA PHE A 199 -12.37 -18.09 12.27
C PHE A 199 -13.00 -17.80 13.63
N GLN A 200 -14.15 -18.43 13.93
CA GLN A 200 -14.82 -18.25 15.21
C GLN A 200 -14.12 -19.04 16.33
N LEU A 201 -13.36 -18.33 17.16
CA LEU A 201 -12.84 -18.84 18.43
C LEU A 201 -13.97 -19.01 19.45
N THR A 202 -14.76 -20.09 19.34
CA THR A 202 -15.71 -20.50 20.38
C THR A 202 -14.94 -20.97 21.61
N ALA A 203 -14.70 -20.06 22.54
CA ALA A 203 -14.11 -20.36 23.84
C ALA A 203 -14.99 -21.35 24.60
N GLN A 204 -14.56 -22.62 24.69
CA GLN A 204 -15.22 -23.60 25.55
C GLN A 204 -15.00 -23.22 27.01
N VAL A 205 -16.05 -22.69 27.65
CA VAL A 205 -16.06 -22.49 29.10
C VAL A 205 -16.07 -23.87 29.76
N PRO A 206 -15.04 -24.25 30.54
CA PRO A 206 -15.07 -25.49 31.31
C PRO A 206 -16.16 -25.42 32.38
N ARG A 207 -16.81 -26.56 32.63
CA ARG A 207 -17.84 -26.73 33.67
C ARG A 207 -17.23 -27.32 34.95
#